data_AF-A0A2M8F9K1-F1
#
_entry.id   AF-A0A2M8F9K1-F1
#
_cell.length_a   1.000
_cell.length_b   1.000
_cell.length_c   1.000
_cell.angle_alpha   90.00
_cell.angle_beta   90.00
_cell.angle_gamma   90.00
#
_symmetry.space_group_name_H-M   'P 1'
#
loop_
_entity.id
_entity.type
_entity.pdbx_description
1 polymer ?
#
loop_
_entity_poly.entity_id
_entity_poly.type
_entity_poly.pdbx_seq_one_letter_code
_entity_poly.pdbx_strand_id
1 'polypeptide(L)'
;MSIKSYLVTASALRSTSLWQYIQKRMFRIVPAFFVVILFAVGIIGSLFTTVSFLEYVKDPITWNYLKGLAFFRLQYNLPGVFLSNPYPGAINGSLWTIPYEIALYSIPAFVLMLRGTWRRVIRYVFFMLWAFGIFSVLKWPTFLWGHTIPVLQLNMYHAVNFGLFFLAGSLLYVYKDVISLKSVPFLLCLIVWIVSFFTPYRVIANYIVVPYIILFVATSQLFVFKPIQRIPDISYGLYLYAFPVQQSLAALYGARLSVSGFALLSLCATIPFAWLSWKYIEEPSLRRRNIHKKY
;
A
#
# COMPACT_ATOMS: atom_id res chain seq x y z
N MET A 1 1.30 -4.78 -4.59
CA MET A 1 2.19 -5.34 -3.54
C MET A 1 3.52 -5.90 -4.07
N SER A 2 3.57 -6.52 -5.26
CA SER A 2 4.78 -7.23 -5.75
C SER A 2 6.03 -6.36 -5.93
N ILE A 3 5.91 -5.13 -6.45
CA ILE A 3 7.07 -4.20 -6.52
C ILE A 3 7.60 -3.89 -5.13
N LYS A 4 6.70 -3.53 -4.20
CA LYS A 4 7.05 -3.24 -2.81
C LYS A 4 7.76 -4.42 -2.17
N SER A 5 7.23 -5.64 -2.32
CA SER A 5 7.82 -6.84 -1.71
C SER A 5 9.18 -7.21 -2.28
N TYR A 6 9.39 -7.05 -3.59
CA TYR A 6 10.70 -7.23 -4.23
C TYR A 6 11.75 -6.29 -3.62
N LEU A 7 11.43 -5.00 -3.51
CA LEU A 7 12.32 -3.98 -2.93
C LEU A 7 12.53 -4.14 -1.42
N VAL A 8 11.48 -4.54 -0.70
CA VAL A 8 11.54 -4.76 0.75
C VAL A 8 12.38 -6.00 1.06
N THR A 9 12.23 -7.09 0.30
CA THR A 9 13.07 -8.29 0.40
C THR A 9 14.53 -7.95 0.11
N ALA A 10 14.79 -7.16 -0.93
CA ALA A 10 16.13 -6.62 -1.22
C ALA A 10 16.69 -5.77 -0.09
N SER A 11 15.86 -4.95 0.54
CA SER A 11 16.25 -4.13 1.68
C SER A 11 16.51 -4.96 2.92
N ALA A 12 15.73 -6.02 3.14
CA ALA A 12 15.89 -6.92 4.28
C ALA A 12 17.23 -7.63 4.17
N LEU A 13 17.50 -8.31 3.05
CA LEU A 13 18.73 -9.07 2.83
C LEU A 13 20.02 -8.23 2.88
N ARG A 14 19.93 -6.91 2.64
CA ARG A 14 21.05 -5.95 2.78
C ARG A 14 21.16 -5.33 4.17
N SER A 15 20.21 -5.56 5.07
CA SER A 15 20.22 -4.99 6.43
C SER A 15 21.02 -5.91 7.37
N THR A 16 21.84 -5.31 8.23
CA THR A 16 22.69 -6.04 9.17
C THR A 16 21.96 -6.43 10.45
N SER A 17 20.87 -5.75 10.80
CA SER A 17 20.05 -6.01 11.98
C SER A 17 18.55 -5.83 11.71
N LEU A 18 17.73 -6.53 12.50
CA LEU A 18 16.28 -6.39 12.49
C LEU A 18 15.86 -4.95 12.81
N TRP A 19 16.50 -4.33 13.81
CA TRP A 19 16.22 -2.96 14.22
C TRP A 19 16.41 -1.97 13.07
N GLN A 20 17.53 -2.08 12.34
CA GLN A 20 17.81 -1.23 11.20
C GLN A 20 16.76 -1.41 10.08
N TYR A 21 16.26 -2.63 9.87
CA TYR A 21 15.20 -2.90 8.92
C TYR A 21 13.87 -2.26 9.34
N ILE A 22 13.46 -2.42 10.61
CA ILE A 22 12.23 -1.85 11.15
C ILE A 22 12.26 -0.32 11.03
N GLN A 23 13.35 0.32 11.46
CA GLN A 23 13.52 1.77 11.34
C GLN A 23 13.35 2.26 9.90
N LYS A 24 13.95 1.58 8.91
CA LYS A 24 13.80 1.93 7.48
C LYS A 24 12.34 1.95 7.03
N ARG A 25 11.49 1.09 7.59
CA ARG A 25 10.06 0.98 7.25
C ARG A 25 9.22 1.98 8.04
N MET A 26 9.52 2.18 9.32
CA MET A 26 8.82 3.14 10.16
C MET A 26 9.00 4.57 9.65
N PHE A 27 10.23 5.00 9.33
CA PHE A 27 10.49 6.33 8.77
C PHE A 27 9.91 6.54 7.36
N ARG A 28 9.55 5.46 6.67
CA ARG A 28 8.91 5.52 5.34
C ARG A 28 7.40 5.74 5.43
N ILE A 29 6.74 5.14 6.42
CA ILE A 29 5.27 5.13 6.52
C ILE A 29 4.78 6.14 7.58
N VAL A 30 5.31 6.05 8.79
CA VAL A 30 4.71 6.68 9.97
C VAL A 30 4.66 8.21 9.90
N PRO A 31 5.72 8.93 9.49
CA PRO A 31 5.69 10.39 9.50
C PRO A 31 4.57 10.98 8.62
N ALA A 32 4.45 10.54 7.37
CA ALA A 32 3.42 11.06 6.48
C ALA A 32 2.02 10.51 6.82
N PHE A 33 1.92 9.27 7.32
CA PHE A 33 0.67 8.74 7.86
C PHE A 33 0.15 9.56 9.06
N PHE A 34 1.05 9.97 9.95
CA PHE A 34 0.70 10.81 11.09
C PHE A 34 0.16 12.17 10.63
N VAL A 35 0.86 12.81 9.69
CA VAL A 35 0.45 14.12 9.20
C VAL A 35 -0.86 14.06 8.41
N VAL A 36 -1.12 13.02 7.61
CA VAL A 36 -2.40 12.95 6.88
C VAL A 36 -3.59 12.75 7.82
N ILE A 37 -3.42 12.04 8.94
CA ILE A 37 -4.48 11.92 9.95
C ILE A 37 -4.75 13.26 10.62
N LEU A 38 -3.69 14.00 10.99
CA LEU A 38 -3.86 15.35 11.53
C LEU A 38 -4.47 16.31 10.51
N PHE A 39 -4.10 16.17 9.23
CA PHE A 39 -4.71 16.92 8.14
C PHE A 39 -6.20 16.60 7.99
N ALA A 40 -6.56 15.31 8.02
CA ALA A 40 -7.94 14.86 7.93
C ALA A 40 -8.81 15.37 9.09
N VAL A 41 -8.30 15.34 10.32
CA VAL A 41 -9.04 15.83 11.49
C VAL A 41 -9.02 17.35 11.58
N GLY A 42 -7.84 17.95 11.53
CA GLY A 42 -7.63 19.37 11.82
C GLY A 42 -8.04 20.30 10.67
N ILE A 43 -7.90 19.88 9.41
CA ILE A 43 -8.22 20.73 8.25
C ILE A 43 -9.51 20.27 7.58
N ILE A 44 -9.56 19.03 7.10
CA ILE A 44 -10.76 18.56 6.37
C ILE A 44 -11.96 18.46 7.29
N GLY A 45 -11.78 17.86 8.47
CA GLY A 45 -12.85 17.70 9.44
C GLY A 45 -13.40 19.03 9.95
N SER A 46 -12.54 19.99 10.25
CA SER A 46 -12.97 21.31 10.75
C SER A 46 -13.66 22.17 9.68
N LEU A 47 -13.28 22.06 8.40
CA LEU A 47 -13.86 22.84 7.31
C LEU A 47 -15.20 22.29 6.81
N PHE A 48 -15.40 20.97 6.88
CA PHE A 48 -16.55 20.29 6.27
C PHE A 48 -17.51 19.67 7.28
N THR A 49 -17.28 19.83 8.58
CA THR A 49 -18.23 19.35 9.60
C THR A 49 -19.50 20.19 9.63
N THR A 50 -20.64 19.53 9.79
CA THR A 50 -21.95 20.17 10.00
C THR A 50 -22.28 20.41 11.47
N VAL A 51 -21.48 19.86 12.40
CA VAL A 51 -21.66 20.07 13.85
C VAL A 51 -20.83 21.27 14.33
N SER A 52 -21.14 21.79 15.51
CA SER A 52 -20.35 22.90 16.08
C SER A 52 -18.90 22.46 16.35
N PHE A 53 -17.94 23.39 16.23
CA PHE A 53 -16.52 23.06 16.45
C PHE A 53 -16.24 22.47 17.84
N LEU A 54 -16.92 22.97 18.88
CA LEU A 54 -16.76 22.47 20.25
C LEU A 54 -17.27 21.04 20.39
N GLU A 55 -18.40 20.71 19.75
CA GLU A 55 -18.96 19.38 19.70
C GLU A 55 -18.04 18.43 18.93
N TYR A 56 -17.58 18.85 17.75
CA TYR A 56 -16.64 18.09 16.92
C TYR A 56 -15.37 17.66 17.69
N VAL A 57 -14.75 18.57 18.44
CA VAL A 57 -13.52 18.29 19.19
C VAL A 57 -13.77 17.43 20.43
N LYS A 58 -14.93 17.57 21.08
CA LYS A 58 -15.30 16.77 22.26
C LYS A 58 -15.83 15.37 21.90
N ASP A 59 -16.24 15.17 20.65
CA ASP A 59 -16.83 13.91 20.22
C ASP A 59 -15.81 12.74 20.30
N PRO A 60 -16.18 11.61 20.92
CA PRO A 60 -15.34 10.42 20.99
C PRO A 60 -14.88 9.87 19.63
N ILE A 61 -15.66 10.06 18.57
CA ILE A 61 -15.34 9.62 17.20
C ILE A 61 -14.10 10.33 16.68
N THR A 62 -13.97 11.64 16.93
CA THR A 62 -12.78 12.43 16.55
C THR A 62 -11.53 11.88 17.23
N TRP A 63 -11.62 11.59 18.53
CA TRP A 63 -10.51 10.99 19.28
C TRP A 63 -10.22 9.55 18.87
N ASN A 64 -11.23 8.77 18.50
CA ASN A 64 -11.04 7.42 17.99
C ASN A 64 -10.35 7.42 16.62
N TYR A 65 -10.62 8.41 15.78
CA TYR A 65 -9.88 8.62 14.53
C TYR A 65 -8.40 8.92 14.81
N LEU A 66 -8.10 9.79 15.78
CA LEU A 66 -6.73 10.05 16.21
C LEU A 66 -6.07 8.81 16.85
N LYS A 67 -6.80 7.96 17.59
CA LYS A 67 -6.27 6.68 18.11
C LYS A 67 -5.85 5.72 16.98
N GLY A 68 -6.36 5.91 15.76
CA GLY A 68 -5.86 5.22 14.56
C GLY A 68 -4.36 5.40 14.34
N LEU A 69 -3.76 6.48 14.87
CA LEU A 69 -2.31 6.71 14.88
C LEU A 69 -1.53 5.65 15.66
N ALA A 70 -2.08 5.17 16.78
CA ALA A 70 -1.36 4.30 17.71
C ALA A 70 -1.58 2.80 17.41
N PHE A 71 -2.78 2.43 16.97
CA PHE A 71 -3.18 1.03 16.86
C PHE A 71 -3.40 0.54 15.42
N PHE A 72 -3.20 1.40 14.42
CA PHE A 72 -3.55 1.12 13.02
C PHE A 72 -5.01 0.62 12.85
N ARG A 73 -5.87 0.95 13.81
CA ARG A 73 -7.32 0.72 13.76
C ARG A 73 -7.93 1.88 13.00
N LEU A 74 -8.37 1.60 11.78
CA LEU A 74 -8.87 2.65 10.90
C LEU A 74 -10.32 2.95 11.23
N GLN A 75 -10.53 4.14 11.79
CA GLN A 75 -11.82 4.80 11.80
C GLN A 75 -11.95 5.58 10.49
N TYR A 76 -13.05 5.43 9.77
CA TYR A 76 -13.24 6.12 8.49
C TYR A 76 -13.99 7.44 8.63
N ASN A 77 -14.74 7.61 9.71
CA ASN A 77 -15.71 8.69 9.85
C ASN A 77 -15.31 9.70 10.92
N LEU A 78 -15.69 10.96 10.70
CA LEU A 78 -15.66 12.04 11.69
C LEU A 78 -17.07 12.64 11.83
N PRO A 79 -17.39 13.27 12.98
CA PRO A 79 -18.71 13.82 13.24
C PRO A 79 -19.11 14.88 12.20
N GLY A 80 -20.24 14.67 11.53
CA GLY A 80 -20.84 15.64 10.60
C GLY A 80 -20.09 15.86 9.29
N VAL A 81 -19.08 15.06 8.95
CA VAL A 81 -18.23 15.27 7.76
C VAL A 81 -18.67 14.38 6.59
N PHE A 82 -18.88 14.96 5.41
CA PHE A 82 -19.19 14.27 4.14
C PHE A 82 -20.39 13.32 4.18
N LEU A 83 -21.42 13.61 4.99
CA LEU A 83 -22.61 12.76 5.11
C LEU A 83 -23.46 12.70 3.84
N SER A 84 -23.41 13.74 3.00
CA SER A 84 -24.16 13.85 1.74
C SER A 84 -23.37 13.43 0.49
N ASN A 85 -22.11 13.02 0.65
CA ASN A 85 -21.27 12.64 -0.49
C ASN A 85 -21.67 11.26 -1.05
N PRO A 86 -21.34 10.94 -2.32
CA PRO A 86 -21.63 9.63 -2.92
C PRO A 86 -21.08 8.44 -2.14
N TYR A 87 -19.98 8.65 -1.41
CA TYR A 87 -19.43 7.69 -0.47
C TYR A 87 -19.46 8.30 0.93
N PRO A 88 -20.59 8.18 1.65
CA PRO A 88 -20.90 9.02 2.81
C PRO A 88 -20.07 8.68 4.04
N GLY A 89 -19.71 9.70 4.81
CA GLY A 89 -19.06 9.60 6.12
C GLY A 89 -17.57 9.23 6.08
N ALA A 90 -17.08 8.58 5.03
CA ALA A 90 -15.67 8.18 4.96
C ALA A 90 -14.76 9.31 4.46
N ILE A 91 -13.82 9.74 5.29
CA ILE A 91 -12.88 10.83 4.97
C ILE A 91 -11.64 10.35 4.25
N ASN A 92 -11.14 9.19 4.64
CA ASN A 92 -9.94 8.63 4.03
C ASN A 92 -10.05 7.13 3.85
N GLY A 93 -10.77 6.74 2.79
CA GLY A 93 -10.93 5.35 2.38
C GLY A 93 -9.64 4.73 1.86
N SER A 94 -8.60 5.48 1.49
CA SER A 94 -7.37 4.89 0.94
C SER A 94 -6.56 4.15 2.00
N LEU A 95 -6.57 4.61 3.26
CA LEU A 95 -5.70 4.11 4.34
C LEU A 95 -5.87 2.61 4.66
N TRP A 96 -6.98 1.99 4.25
CA TRP A 96 -7.33 0.60 4.52
C TRP A 96 -6.24 -0.42 4.16
N THR A 97 -5.38 -0.14 3.16
CA THR A 97 -4.32 -1.08 2.77
C THR A 97 -3.04 -1.00 3.64
N ILE A 98 -2.84 0.08 4.41
CA ILE A 98 -1.62 0.29 5.21
C ILE A 98 -1.43 -0.79 6.29
N PRO A 99 -2.46 -1.17 7.08
CA PRO A 99 -2.32 -2.24 8.06
C PRO A 99 -1.85 -3.57 7.44
N TYR A 100 -2.36 -3.92 6.24
CA TYR A 100 -1.90 -5.10 5.51
C TYR A 100 -0.44 -4.97 5.08
N GLU A 101 -0.03 -3.79 4.60
CA GLU A 101 1.36 -3.54 4.21
C GLU A 101 2.33 -3.70 5.40
N ILE A 102 1.98 -3.16 6.56
CA ILE A 102 2.78 -3.29 7.79
C ILE A 102 2.85 -4.75 8.24
N ALA A 103 1.72 -5.46 8.23
CA ALA A 103 1.67 -6.88 8.55
C ALA A 103 2.60 -7.71 7.63
N LEU A 104 2.60 -7.42 6.33
CA LEU A 104 3.48 -8.12 5.38
C LEU A 104 4.96 -7.78 5.55
N TYR A 105 5.31 -6.61 6.09
CA TYR A 105 6.69 -6.26 6.41
C TYR A 105 7.29 -7.07 7.56
N SER A 106 6.44 -7.71 8.38
CA SER A 106 6.89 -8.66 9.40
C SER A 106 7.52 -9.91 8.80
N ILE A 107 7.11 -10.33 7.58
CA ILE A 107 7.60 -11.53 6.92
C ILE A 107 9.12 -11.46 6.65
N PRO A 108 9.66 -10.43 5.95
CA PRO A 108 11.11 -10.30 5.79
C PRO A 108 11.86 -10.02 7.10
N ALA A 109 11.21 -9.36 8.07
CA ALA A 109 11.79 -9.16 9.40
C ALA A 109 12.06 -10.50 10.11
N PHE A 110 11.09 -11.42 10.09
CA PHE A 110 11.24 -12.75 10.65
C PHE A 110 12.36 -13.54 9.93
N VAL A 111 12.44 -13.43 8.60
CA VAL A 111 13.53 -14.04 7.82
C VAL A 111 14.92 -13.54 8.25
N LEU A 112 15.05 -12.26 8.64
CA LEU A 112 16.33 -11.71 9.11
C LEU A 112 16.76 -12.22 10.48
N MET A 113 15.81 -12.66 11.31
CA MET A 113 16.12 -13.28 12.61
C MET A 113 16.74 -14.66 12.44
N LEU A 114 16.52 -15.31 11.30
CA LEU A 114 16.99 -16.65 11.00
C LEU A 114 18.39 -16.64 10.36
N ARG A 115 19.30 -17.49 10.86
CA ARG A 115 20.71 -17.58 10.42
C ARG A 115 20.99 -18.89 9.65
N GLY A 116 21.96 -18.86 8.73
CA GLY A 116 22.54 -20.07 8.11
C GLY A 116 21.58 -20.87 7.22
N THR A 117 21.51 -22.19 7.44
CA THR A 117 20.74 -23.20 6.66
C THR A 117 19.25 -22.88 6.57
N TRP A 118 18.69 -22.21 7.58
CA TRP A 118 17.30 -21.75 7.60
C TRP A 118 16.94 -20.84 6.42
N ARG A 119 17.90 -20.14 5.81
CA ARG A 119 17.65 -19.33 4.61
C ARG A 119 17.26 -20.16 3.39
N ARG A 120 17.77 -21.39 3.25
CA ARG A 120 17.33 -22.28 2.17
C ARG A 120 15.91 -22.78 2.42
N VAL A 121 15.63 -23.18 3.66
CA VAL A 121 14.30 -23.66 4.12
C VAL A 121 13.22 -22.59 3.87
N ILE A 122 13.52 -21.32 4.16
CA ILE A 122 12.59 -20.20 3.95
C ILE A 122 12.13 -20.07 2.50
N ARG A 123 12.98 -20.37 1.51
CA ARG A 123 12.57 -20.32 0.09
C ARG A 123 11.47 -21.34 -0.19
N TYR A 124 11.63 -22.56 0.31
CA TYR A 124 10.63 -23.61 0.19
C TYR A 124 9.37 -23.28 0.99
N VAL A 125 9.51 -22.73 2.20
CA VAL A 125 8.36 -22.29 3.02
C VAL A 125 7.59 -21.19 2.31
N PHE A 126 8.25 -20.19 1.72
CA PHE A 126 7.58 -19.10 1.00
C PHE A 126 6.86 -19.62 -0.24
N PHE A 127 7.49 -20.54 -0.97
CA PHE A 127 6.85 -21.20 -2.11
C PHE A 127 5.63 -22.03 -1.67
N MET A 128 5.74 -22.81 -0.60
CA MET A 128 4.63 -23.59 -0.03
C MET A 128 3.48 -22.68 0.44
N LEU A 129 3.78 -21.59 1.15
CA LEU A 129 2.76 -20.63 1.58
C LEU A 129 2.09 -19.93 0.40
N TRP A 130 2.85 -19.61 -0.65
CA TRP A 130 2.31 -19.03 -1.86
C TRP A 130 1.41 -20.01 -2.63
N ALA A 131 1.85 -21.26 -2.80
CA ALA A 131 1.05 -22.31 -3.42
C ALA A 131 -0.22 -22.63 -2.62
N PHE A 132 -0.09 -22.75 -1.28
CA PHE A 132 -1.22 -22.95 -0.38
C PHE A 132 -2.19 -21.77 -0.41
N GLY A 133 -1.70 -20.54 -0.47
CA GLY A 133 -2.54 -19.35 -0.60
C GLY A 133 -3.35 -19.38 -1.90
N ILE A 134 -2.75 -19.73 -3.04
CA ILE A 134 -3.48 -19.89 -4.31
C ILE A 134 -4.54 -20.96 -4.16
N PHE A 135 -4.19 -22.13 -3.61
CA PHE A 135 -5.13 -23.21 -3.36
C PHE A 135 -6.32 -22.75 -2.49
N SER A 136 -6.05 -22.02 -1.40
CA SER A 136 -7.07 -21.52 -0.48
C SER A 136 -8.05 -20.55 -1.16
N VAL A 137 -7.57 -19.66 -2.02
CA VAL A 137 -8.41 -18.71 -2.78
C VAL A 137 -9.30 -19.44 -3.79
N LEU A 138 -8.80 -20.53 -4.39
CA LEU A 138 -9.57 -21.31 -5.36
C LEU A 138 -10.62 -22.21 -4.72
N LYS A 139 -10.33 -22.78 -3.53
CA LYS A 139 -11.21 -23.76 -2.89
C LYS A 139 -12.15 -23.16 -1.87
N TRP A 140 -11.74 -22.09 -1.18
CA TRP A 140 -12.51 -21.51 -0.07
C TRP A 140 -12.68 -19.99 -0.18
N PRO A 141 -13.10 -19.43 -1.34
CA PRO A 141 -13.22 -17.99 -1.49
C PRO A 141 -14.24 -17.37 -0.52
N THR A 142 -15.41 -18.01 -0.33
CA THR A 142 -16.47 -17.51 0.56
C THR A 142 -16.06 -17.48 2.03
N PHE A 143 -15.35 -18.50 2.49
CA PHE A 143 -14.77 -18.55 3.83
C PHE A 143 -13.82 -17.38 4.05
N LEU A 144 -12.88 -17.15 3.13
CA LEU A 144 -11.92 -16.05 3.25
C LEU A 144 -12.60 -14.67 3.27
N TRP A 145 -13.68 -14.50 2.50
CA TRP A 145 -14.44 -13.25 2.50
C TRP A 145 -15.20 -13.01 3.80
N GLY A 146 -15.79 -14.06 4.37
CA GLY A 146 -16.62 -13.98 5.59
C GLY A 146 -15.83 -13.83 6.90
N HIS A 147 -14.52 -14.06 6.89
CA HIS A 147 -13.70 -14.03 8.09
C HIS A 147 -12.74 -12.84 8.16
N THR A 148 -12.53 -12.38 9.39
CA THR A 148 -11.55 -11.34 9.73
C THR A 148 -10.50 -11.93 10.67
N ILE A 149 -9.26 -11.44 10.56
CA ILE A 149 -8.16 -11.74 11.48
C ILE A 149 -8.41 -10.90 12.74
N PRO A 150 -8.85 -11.49 13.86
CA PRO A 150 -9.44 -10.72 14.96
C PRO A 150 -8.48 -9.71 15.60
N VAL A 151 -7.19 -10.08 15.69
CA VAL A 151 -6.15 -9.26 16.33
C VAL A 151 -5.89 -7.95 15.58
N LEU A 152 -5.93 -7.99 14.24
CA LEU A 152 -5.60 -6.86 13.37
C LEU A 152 -6.84 -6.25 12.69
N GLN A 153 -8.02 -6.85 12.89
CA GLN A 153 -9.29 -6.51 12.22
C GLN A 153 -9.16 -6.47 10.68
N LEU A 154 -8.30 -7.33 10.13
CA LEU A 154 -8.06 -7.42 8.69
C LEU A 154 -8.98 -8.44 8.07
N ASN A 155 -9.56 -8.13 6.91
CA ASN A 155 -10.30 -9.11 6.15
C ASN A 155 -9.34 -10.20 5.63
N MET A 156 -9.71 -11.46 5.83
CA MET A 156 -8.84 -12.61 5.54
C MET A 156 -8.59 -12.76 4.03
N TYR A 157 -9.61 -12.53 3.20
CA TYR A 157 -9.45 -12.53 1.75
C TYR A 157 -8.43 -11.49 1.29
N HIS A 158 -8.53 -10.24 1.75
CA HIS A 158 -7.56 -9.20 1.39
C HIS A 158 -6.15 -9.51 1.92
N ALA A 159 -6.03 -10.07 3.12
CA ALA A 159 -4.75 -10.47 3.68
C ALA A 159 -4.07 -11.56 2.85
N VAL A 160 -4.81 -12.61 2.45
CA VAL A 160 -4.29 -13.67 1.59
C VAL A 160 -3.94 -13.13 0.20
N ASN A 161 -4.82 -12.33 -0.39
CA ASN A 161 -4.63 -11.80 -1.74
C ASN A 161 -3.39 -10.88 -1.82
N PHE A 162 -3.26 -9.91 -0.90
CA PHE A 162 -2.06 -9.08 -0.82
C PHE A 162 -0.80 -9.89 -0.46
N GLY A 163 -0.95 -10.88 0.42
CA GLY A 163 0.11 -11.83 0.78
C GLY A 163 0.62 -12.62 -0.42
N LEU A 164 -0.24 -13.11 -1.29
CA LEU A 164 0.14 -13.83 -2.51
C LEU A 164 0.98 -12.97 -3.44
N PHE A 165 0.55 -11.75 -3.73
CA PHE A 165 1.33 -10.81 -4.53
C PHE A 165 2.65 -10.42 -3.86
N PHE A 166 2.66 -10.31 -2.53
CA PHE A 166 3.86 -10.01 -1.75
C PHE A 166 4.88 -11.16 -1.80
N LEU A 167 4.43 -12.40 -1.54
CA LEU A 167 5.25 -13.59 -1.62
C LEU A 167 5.80 -13.80 -3.03
N ALA A 168 4.98 -13.63 -4.07
CA ALA A 168 5.43 -13.73 -5.45
C ALA A 168 6.58 -12.75 -5.76
N GLY A 169 6.44 -11.46 -5.39
CA GLY A 169 7.51 -10.49 -5.60
C GLY A 169 8.77 -10.78 -4.76
N SER A 170 8.60 -11.36 -3.57
CA SER A 170 9.72 -11.78 -2.72
C SER A 170 10.47 -12.97 -3.31
N LEU A 171 9.74 -13.96 -3.83
CA LEU A 171 10.30 -15.12 -4.54
C LEU A 171 11.03 -14.69 -5.80
N LEU A 172 10.46 -13.77 -6.59
CA LEU A 172 11.12 -13.21 -7.77
C LEU A 172 12.43 -12.48 -7.41
N TYR A 173 12.53 -11.85 -6.24
CA TYR A 173 13.80 -11.29 -5.76
C TYR A 173 14.81 -12.37 -5.37
N VAL A 174 14.36 -13.38 -4.62
CA VAL A 174 15.21 -14.47 -4.14
C VAL A 174 15.77 -15.31 -5.28
N TYR A 175 14.98 -15.52 -6.34
CA TYR A 175 15.36 -16.28 -7.53
C TYR A 175 15.82 -15.39 -8.68
N LYS A 176 16.18 -14.12 -8.43
CA LYS A 176 16.60 -13.17 -9.48
C LYS A 176 17.79 -13.66 -10.33
N ASP A 177 18.65 -14.52 -9.78
CA ASP A 177 19.83 -15.06 -10.48
C ASP A 177 19.43 -16.16 -11.48
N VAL A 178 18.24 -16.77 -11.32
CA VAL A 178 17.68 -17.78 -12.22
C VAL A 178 16.60 -17.18 -13.12
N ILE A 179 15.72 -16.37 -12.54
CA ILE A 179 14.60 -15.71 -13.21
C ILE A 179 15.05 -14.32 -13.65
N SER A 180 15.52 -14.23 -14.89
CA SER A 180 15.87 -12.95 -15.49
C SER A 180 14.61 -12.22 -15.99
N LEU A 181 14.46 -10.94 -15.62
CA LEU A 181 13.41 -10.06 -16.14
C LEU A 181 13.74 -9.63 -17.59
N LYS A 182 13.40 -10.49 -18.56
CA LYS A 182 13.66 -10.30 -20.00
C LYS A 182 12.37 -10.12 -20.80
N SER A 183 12.50 -9.52 -21.99
CA SER A 183 11.38 -9.20 -22.89
C SER A 183 10.65 -10.45 -23.40
N VAL A 184 11.36 -11.56 -23.66
CA VAL A 184 10.74 -12.79 -24.17
C VAL A 184 9.82 -13.45 -23.13
N PRO A 185 10.27 -13.76 -21.89
CA PRO A 185 9.35 -14.26 -20.87
C PRO A 185 8.25 -13.24 -20.50
N PHE A 186 8.51 -11.93 -20.63
CA PHE A 186 7.47 -10.92 -20.46
C PHE A 186 6.34 -11.07 -21.48
N LEU A 187 6.66 -11.21 -22.77
CA LEU A 187 5.66 -11.40 -23.82
C LEU A 187 4.88 -12.70 -23.60
N LEU A 188 5.56 -13.79 -23.20
CA LEU A 188 4.89 -15.06 -22.85
C LEU A 188 3.93 -14.89 -21.67
N CYS A 189 4.38 -14.24 -20.58
CA CYS A 189 3.53 -13.93 -19.44
C CYS A 189 2.33 -13.07 -19.82
N LEU A 190 2.53 -12.07 -20.70
CA LEU A 190 1.48 -11.19 -21.19
C LEU A 190 0.44 -11.95 -22.01
N ILE A 191 0.87 -12.82 -22.92
CA ILE A 191 -0.01 -13.69 -23.71
C ILE A 191 -0.81 -14.60 -22.78
N VAL A 192 -0.14 -15.28 -21.83
CA VAL A 192 -0.81 -16.14 -20.85
C VAL A 192 -1.84 -15.34 -20.05
N TRP A 193 -1.52 -14.12 -19.64
CA TRP A 193 -2.46 -13.25 -18.92
C TRP A 193 -3.68 -12.90 -19.77
N ILE A 194 -3.49 -12.47 -21.03
CA ILE A 194 -4.57 -12.11 -21.94
C ILE A 194 -5.45 -13.32 -22.25
N VAL A 195 -4.86 -14.45 -22.61
CA VAL A 195 -5.60 -15.70 -22.90
C VAL A 195 -6.36 -16.17 -21.67
N SER A 196 -5.82 -15.96 -20.46
CA SER A 196 -6.48 -16.38 -19.23
C SER A 196 -7.85 -15.74 -19.01
N PHE A 197 -8.13 -14.55 -19.57
CA PHE A 197 -9.45 -13.91 -19.50
C PHE A 197 -10.55 -14.74 -20.15
N PHE A 198 -10.21 -15.61 -21.09
CA PHE A 198 -11.13 -16.49 -21.80
C PHE A 198 -11.19 -17.90 -21.21
N THR A 199 -10.61 -18.12 -20.02
CA THR A 199 -10.53 -19.43 -19.37
C THR A 199 -10.91 -19.36 -17.89
N PRO A 200 -11.30 -20.47 -17.24
CA PRO A 200 -11.53 -20.50 -15.79
C PRO A 200 -10.25 -20.26 -14.96
N TYR A 201 -9.07 -20.32 -15.60
CA TYR A 201 -7.77 -20.20 -14.92
C TYR A 201 -7.29 -18.76 -14.69
N ARG A 202 -8.12 -17.75 -14.99
CA ARG A 202 -7.80 -16.31 -14.81
C ARG A 202 -7.22 -15.97 -13.44
N VAL A 203 -7.81 -16.54 -12.38
CA VAL A 203 -7.39 -16.26 -11.00
C VAL A 203 -5.95 -16.76 -10.76
N ILE A 204 -5.62 -17.95 -11.26
CA ILE A 204 -4.28 -18.53 -11.15
C ILE A 204 -3.28 -17.69 -11.95
N ALA A 205 -3.62 -17.38 -13.21
CA ALA A 205 -2.78 -16.55 -14.05
C ALA A 205 -2.43 -15.21 -13.37
N ASN A 206 -3.42 -14.55 -12.74
CA ASN A 206 -3.19 -13.31 -12.01
C ASN A 206 -2.13 -13.44 -10.91
N TYR A 207 -2.11 -14.53 -10.14
CA TYR A 207 -1.12 -14.68 -9.07
C TYR A 207 0.26 -15.11 -9.57
N ILE A 208 0.36 -15.72 -10.74
CA ILE A 208 1.61 -16.24 -11.30
C ILE A 208 2.29 -15.21 -12.21
N VAL A 209 1.59 -14.72 -13.24
CA VAL A 209 2.23 -13.93 -14.31
C VAL A 209 2.20 -12.43 -14.07
N VAL A 210 1.17 -11.89 -13.40
CA VAL A 210 1.07 -10.44 -13.15
C VAL A 210 2.22 -9.89 -12.29
N PRO A 211 2.70 -10.57 -11.22
CA PRO A 211 3.87 -10.11 -10.49
C PRO A 211 5.10 -9.93 -11.38
N TYR A 212 5.32 -10.87 -12.32
CA TYR A 212 6.42 -10.79 -13.28
C TYR A 212 6.22 -9.64 -14.26
N ILE A 213 5.04 -9.51 -14.87
CA ILE A 213 4.69 -8.44 -15.82
C ILE A 213 4.94 -7.07 -15.18
N ILE A 214 4.40 -6.84 -13.98
CA ILE A 214 4.52 -5.57 -13.27
C ILE A 214 5.98 -5.27 -12.91
N LEU A 215 6.75 -6.26 -12.44
CA LEU A 215 8.17 -6.06 -12.13
C LEU A 215 8.99 -5.77 -13.38
N PHE A 216 8.71 -6.45 -14.50
CA PHE A 216 9.36 -6.18 -15.77
C PHE A 216 9.10 -4.73 -16.21
N VAL A 217 7.83 -4.29 -16.22
CA VAL A 217 7.48 -2.91 -16.57
C VAL A 217 8.14 -1.89 -15.65
N ALA A 218 8.16 -2.16 -14.34
CA ALA A 218 8.75 -1.26 -13.34
C ALA A 218 10.28 -1.16 -13.42
N THR A 219 10.97 -2.14 -14.00
CA THR A 219 12.45 -2.19 -14.05
C THR A 219 13.02 -2.02 -15.45
N SER A 220 12.21 -2.21 -16.49
CA SER A 220 12.65 -2.15 -17.89
C SER A 220 12.82 -0.72 -18.38
N GLN A 221 13.95 -0.45 -19.03
CA GLN A 221 14.21 0.85 -19.67
C GLN A 221 13.26 1.14 -20.84
N LEU A 222 12.56 0.12 -21.37
CA LEU A 222 11.60 0.28 -22.46
C LEU A 222 10.36 1.08 -22.04
N PHE A 223 9.98 0.99 -20.76
CA PHE A 223 8.75 1.60 -20.25
C PHE A 223 9.01 2.75 -19.27
N VAL A 224 10.25 2.90 -18.79
CA VAL A 224 10.59 3.96 -17.85
C VAL A 224 11.03 5.21 -18.60
N PHE A 225 10.13 6.20 -18.67
CA PHE A 225 10.45 7.53 -19.18
C PHE A 225 11.49 8.23 -18.30
N LYS A 226 12.65 8.58 -18.88
CA LYS A 226 13.75 9.27 -18.18
C LYS A 226 13.33 10.54 -17.40
N PRO A 227 12.38 11.38 -17.87
CA PRO A 227 11.91 12.52 -17.08
C PRO A 227 11.21 12.10 -15.77
N ILE A 228 10.47 10.99 -15.77
CA ILE A 228 9.73 10.50 -14.60
C ILE A 228 10.69 10.08 -13.49
N GLN A 229 11.89 9.59 -13.83
CA GLN A 229 12.92 9.24 -12.85
C GLN A 229 13.46 10.45 -12.07
N ARG A 230 13.29 11.67 -12.60
CA ARG A 230 13.71 12.91 -11.93
C ARG A 230 12.63 13.47 -11.01
N ILE A 231 11.40 12.95 -11.10
CA ILE A 231 10.31 13.38 -10.23
C ILE A 231 10.56 12.80 -8.84
N PRO A 232 10.45 13.61 -7.78
CA PRO A 232 10.52 13.10 -6.41
C PRO A 232 9.46 12.02 -6.17
N ASP A 233 9.71 11.09 -5.25
CA ASP A 233 8.81 9.95 -4.99
C ASP A 233 7.55 10.37 -4.20
N ILE A 234 6.71 11.18 -4.84
CA ILE A 234 5.44 11.68 -4.30
C ILE A 234 4.33 10.62 -4.31
N SER A 235 4.63 9.39 -4.73
CA SER A 235 3.65 8.32 -4.92
C SER A 235 2.90 7.98 -3.63
N TYR A 236 3.60 8.02 -2.50
CA TYR A 236 3.00 7.76 -1.20
C TYR A 236 2.10 8.92 -0.76
N GLY A 237 2.56 10.17 -0.88
CA GLY A 237 1.73 11.35 -0.69
C GLY A 237 0.48 11.33 -1.56
N LEU A 238 0.60 11.03 -2.86
CA LEU A 238 -0.56 10.92 -3.76
C LEU A 238 -1.59 9.93 -3.22
N TYR A 239 -1.15 8.77 -2.75
CA TYR A 239 -2.03 7.76 -2.15
C TYR A 239 -2.69 8.24 -0.84
N LEU A 240 -1.96 8.96 0.03
CA LEU A 240 -2.49 9.42 1.32
C LEU A 240 -3.52 10.54 1.17
N TYR A 241 -3.26 11.52 0.28
CA TYR A 241 -4.09 12.72 0.14
C TYR A 241 -5.18 12.60 -0.92
N ALA A 242 -5.12 11.63 -1.85
CA ALA A 242 -6.09 11.51 -2.93
C ALA A 242 -7.54 11.42 -2.44
N PHE A 243 -7.81 10.55 -1.46
CA PHE A 243 -9.18 10.31 -1.02
C PHE A 243 -9.79 11.50 -0.25
N PRO A 244 -9.10 12.12 0.72
CA PRO A 244 -9.61 13.35 1.36
C PRO A 244 -9.85 14.49 0.37
N VAL A 245 -8.94 14.67 -0.60
CA VAL A 245 -9.10 15.69 -1.66
C VAL A 245 -10.30 15.39 -2.53
N GLN A 246 -10.47 14.13 -2.98
CA GLN A 246 -11.63 13.70 -3.75
C GLN A 246 -12.95 13.92 -2.99
N GLN A 247 -13.00 13.56 -1.70
CA GLN A 247 -14.19 13.79 -0.87
C GLN A 247 -14.50 15.28 -0.70
N SER A 248 -13.47 16.11 -0.53
CA SER A 248 -13.64 17.57 -0.46
C SER A 248 -14.17 18.14 -1.78
N LEU A 249 -13.62 17.72 -2.91
CA LEU A 249 -14.10 18.13 -4.24
C LEU A 249 -15.52 17.62 -4.51
N ALA A 250 -15.86 16.41 -4.06
CA ALA A 250 -17.20 15.86 -4.18
C ALA A 250 -18.21 16.66 -3.34
N ALA A 251 -17.82 17.13 -2.14
CA ALA A 251 -18.66 17.99 -1.33
C ALA A 251 -18.89 19.37 -1.97
N LEU A 252 -17.86 19.94 -2.61
CA LEU A 252 -17.93 21.27 -3.21
C LEU A 252 -18.63 21.29 -4.58
N TYR A 253 -18.31 20.32 -5.43
CA TYR A 253 -18.72 20.30 -6.84
C TYR A 253 -19.75 19.20 -7.15
N GLY A 254 -19.84 18.15 -6.33
CA GLY A 254 -20.81 17.07 -6.48
C GLY A 254 -20.87 16.51 -7.90
N ALA A 255 -22.09 16.25 -8.38
CA ALA A 255 -22.37 15.76 -9.73
C ALA A 255 -22.25 16.83 -10.83
N ARG A 256 -21.77 18.06 -10.54
CA ARG A 256 -21.64 19.13 -11.53
C ARG A 256 -20.46 18.93 -12.48
N LEU A 257 -19.49 18.11 -12.09
CA LEU A 257 -18.35 17.76 -12.92
C LEU A 257 -18.60 16.43 -13.64
N SER A 258 -18.20 16.36 -14.91
CA SER A 258 -18.09 15.07 -15.59
C SER A 258 -17.07 14.17 -14.88
N VAL A 259 -17.19 12.86 -15.04
CA VAL A 259 -16.26 11.89 -14.42
C VAL A 259 -14.80 12.19 -14.78
N SER A 260 -14.53 12.56 -16.05
CA SER A 260 -13.19 12.93 -16.50
C SER A 260 -12.71 14.26 -15.89
N GLY A 261 -13.60 15.26 -15.83
CA GLY A 261 -13.30 16.54 -15.20
C GLY A 261 -12.99 16.40 -13.70
N PHE A 262 -13.77 15.59 -13.00
CA PHE A 262 -13.54 15.28 -11.58
C PHE A 262 -12.21 14.54 -11.37
N ALA A 263 -11.90 13.54 -12.21
CA ALA A 263 -10.66 12.79 -12.13
C ALA A 263 -9.43 13.69 -12.35
N LEU A 264 -9.46 14.55 -13.37
CA LEU A 264 -8.38 15.48 -13.68
C LEU A 264 -8.21 16.51 -12.55
N LEU A 265 -9.30 17.12 -12.09
CA LEU A 265 -9.26 18.09 -11.00
C LEU A 265 -8.72 17.46 -9.71
N SER A 266 -9.16 16.24 -9.38
CA SER A 266 -8.68 15.50 -8.21
C SER A 266 -7.19 15.22 -8.28
N LEU A 267 -6.69 14.80 -9.45
CA LEU A 267 -5.27 14.55 -9.65
C LEU A 267 -4.46 15.85 -9.50
N CYS A 268 -4.87 16.91 -10.20
CA CYS A 268 -4.22 18.22 -10.15
C CYS A 268 -4.22 18.80 -8.73
N ALA A 269 -5.32 18.67 -7.99
CA ALA A 269 -5.45 19.15 -6.62
C ALA A 269 -4.63 18.32 -5.62
N THR A 270 -4.46 17.02 -5.85
CA THR A 270 -3.70 16.14 -4.93
C THR A 270 -2.18 16.34 -5.06
N ILE A 271 -1.67 16.63 -6.27
CA ILE A 271 -0.23 16.76 -6.53
C ILE A 271 0.46 17.77 -5.59
N PRO A 272 -0.06 19.00 -5.37
CA PRO A 272 0.54 19.94 -4.42
C PRO A 272 0.68 19.39 -3.01
N PHE A 273 -0.36 18.74 -2.45
CA PHE A 273 -0.31 18.14 -1.11
C PHE A 273 0.70 17.01 -1.05
N ALA A 274 0.72 16.14 -2.06
CA ALA A 274 1.68 15.05 -2.15
C ALA A 274 3.13 15.55 -2.24
N TRP A 275 3.36 16.61 -3.01
CA TRP A 275 4.69 17.24 -3.13
C TRP A 275 5.13 17.93 -1.84
N LEU A 276 4.23 18.66 -1.16
CA LEU A 276 4.51 19.27 0.14
C LEU A 276 4.84 18.20 1.19
N SER A 277 4.07 17.12 1.22
CA SER A 277 4.33 15.96 2.09
C SER A 277 5.70 15.37 1.84
N TRP A 278 6.04 15.15 0.57
CA TRP A 278 7.35 14.64 0.20
C TRP A 278 8.48 15.55 0.70
N LYS A 279 8.42 16.84 0.36
CA LYS A 279 9.48 17.81 0.63
C LYS A 279 9.72 18.06 2.12
N TYR A 280 8.65 18.15 2.91
CA TYR A 280 8.74 18.56 4.32
C TYR A 280 8.69 17.40 5.32
N ILE A 281 8.18 16.23 4.92
CA ILE A 281 7.95 15.12 5.86
C ILE A 281 8.73 13.89 5.43
N GLU A 282 8.48 13.38 4.22
CA GLU A 282 9.01 12.07 3.80
C GLU A 282 10.51 12.14 3.50
N GLU A 283 10.94 13.10 2.68
CA GLU A 283 12.34 13.25 2.31
C GLU A 283 13.24 13.53 3.52
N PRO A 284 12.92 14.48 4.44
CA PRO A 284 13.71 14.70 5.64
C PRO A 284 13.79 13.45 6.53
N SER A 285 12.69 12.72 6.69
CA SER A 285 12.64 11.47 7.48
C SER A 285 13.56 10.40 6.90
N LEU A 286 13.59 10.26 5.57
CA LEU A 286 14.45 9.32 4.87
C LEU A 286 15.93 9.75 4.88
N ARG A 287 16.22 11.06 4.84
CA ARG A 287 17.59 11.62 4.90
C ARG A 287 18.21 11.44 6.29
N ARG A 288 17.48 11.72 7.38
CA ARG A 288 17.96 11.57 8.77
C ARG A 288 18.47 10.15 9.06
N ARG A 289 17.87 9.14 8.43
CA ARG A 289 18.33 7.75 8.50
C ARG A 289 19.73 7.54 7.93
N ASN A 290 20.13 8.25 6.88
CA ASN A 290 21.45 8.07 6.26
C ASN A 290 22.58 8.69 7.11
N ILE A 291 22.27 9.56 8.07
CA ILE A 291 23.26 10.20 8.96
C ILE A 291 23.80 9.21 10.00
N HIS A 292 23.03 8.19 10.39
CA HIS A 292 23.47 7.10 11.29
C HIS A 292 24.35 6.03 10.62
N LYS A 293 24.86 6.27 9.41
CA LYS A 293 25.85 5.41 8.75
C LYS A 293 27.31 5.91 8.89
N LYS A 294 27.55 6.92 9.72
CA LYS A 294 28.86 7.57 9.85
C LYS A 294 29.56 7.40 11.21
N TYR A 295 29.16 6.39 11.99
CA TYR A 295 29.90 5.96 13.18
C TYR A 295 30.06 4.44 13.15
#